data_AF-A0A2V6RI78-F1
#
_entry.id   AF-A0A2V6RI78-F1
#
_cell.length_a   1.000
_cell.length_b   1.000
_cell.length_c   1.000
_cell.angle_alpha   90.00
_cell.angle_beta   90.00
_cell.angle_gamma   90.00
#
_symmetry.space_group_name_H-M   'P 1'
#
loop_
_entity.id
_entity.type
_entity.pdbx_description
1 polymer ?
#
loop_
_entity_poly.entity_id
_entity_poly.type
_entity_poly.pdbx_seq_one_letter_code
_entity_poly.pdbx_strand_id
1 'polypeptide(L)'
;MADSPSETANQMRQIIRERLAAGESPEQVRAYFVQKYGQWILLSPPKEGFNLLVWVVPFAALGAGLVLVAVVLRRWSRRPTAAPSTPVDPAMRERIRREMSGGPRP
;
A
#
# COMPACT_ATOMS: atom_id res chain seq x y z
N MET A 1 -30.74 -17.46 35.62
CA MET A 1 -31.38 -18.08 34.44
C MET A 1 -30.25 -18.63 33.59
N ALA A 2 -30.15 -19.96 33.48
CA ALA A 2 -29.07 -20.61 32.74
C ALA A 2 -29.55 -20.79 31.30
N ASP A 3 -29.20 -19.86 30.41
CA ASP A 3 -29.46 -20.02 28.98
C ASP A 3 -28.62 -21.19 28.48
N SER A 4 -29.30 -22.30 28.21
CA SER A 4 -28.67 -23.54 27.78
C SER A 4 -28.07 -23.33 26.38
N PRO A 5 -26.76 -23.56 26.16
CA PRO A 5 -26.12 -23.41 24.84
C PRO A 5 -26.82 -24.21 23.73
N SER A 6 -27.53 -25.28 24.13
CA SER A 6 -28.31 -26.15 23.26
C SER A 6 -29.56 -25.49 22.68
N GLU A 7 -30.27 -24.66 23.45
CA GLU A 7 -31.50 -24.01 22.99
C GLU A 7 -31.20 -22.94 21.94
N THR A 8 -30.21 -22.08 22.22
CA THR A 8 -29.72 -21.07 21.29
C THR A 8 -29.19 -21.68 20.00
N ALA A 9 -28.42 -22.78 20.09
CA ALA A 9 -27.91 -23.48 18.91
C ALA A 9 -29.04 -24.10 18.06
N ASN A 10 -30.10 -24.59 18.69
CA ASN A 10 -31.26 -25.15 18.00
C ASN A 10 -32.08 -24.07 17.29
N GLN A 11 -32.28 -22.92 17.92
CA GLN A 11 -32.92 -21.75 17.31
C GLN A 11 -32.13 -21.26 16.09
N MET A 12 -30.80 -21.17 16.19
CA MET A 12 -29.95 -20.79 15.05
C MET A 12 -30.07 -21.79 13.89
N ARG A 13 -30.09 -23.10 14.17
CA ARG A 13 -30.30 -24.13 13.14
C ARG A 13 -31.67 -24.05 12.48
N GLN A 14 -32.72 -23.68 13.23
CA GLN A 14 -34.06 -23.47 12.66
C GLN A 14 -34.05 -22.32 11.66
N ILE A 15 -33.49 -21.16 12.04
CA ILE A 15 -33.39 -19.99 11.17
C ILE A 15 -32.59 -20.29 9.89
N ILE A 16 -31.50 -21.07 10.00
CA ILE A 16 -30.72 -21.49 8.82
C ILE A 16 -31.59 -22.34 7.89
N ARG A 17 -32.33 -23.31 8.41
CA ARG A 17 -33.20 -24.18 7.60
C ARG A 17 -34.32 -23.42 6.92
N GLU A 18 -34.95 -22.48 7.61
CA GLU A 18 -36.00 -21.63 7.04
C GLU A 18 -35.48 -20.79 5.86
N ARG A 19 -34.28 -20.22 6.00
CA ARG A 19 -33.68 -19.41 4.92
C ARG A 19 -33.21 -20.23 3.73
N LEU A 20 -32.62 -21.41 3.97
CA LEU A 20 -32.30 -22.34 2.89
C LEU A 20 -33.56 -22.85 2.18
N ALA A 21 -34.65 -23.11 2.92
CA ALA A 21 -35.94 -23.49 2.34
C ALA A 21 -36.59 -22.33 1.55
N ALA A 22 -36.32 -21.09 1.93
CA ALA A 22 -36.71 -19.89 1.17
C ALA A 22 -35.87 -19.68 -0.12
N GLY A 23 -34.93 -20.58 -0.41
CA GLY A 23 -34.07 -20.52 -1.60
C GLY A 23 -32.86 -19.60 -1.45
N GLU A 24 -32.55 -19.12 -0.24
CA GLU A 24 -31.33 -18.35 0.00
C GLU A 24 -30.10 -19.26 -0.12
N SER A 25 -29.04 -18.76 -0.75
CA SER A 25 -27.77 -19.49 -0.83
C SER A 25 -27.07 -19.52 0.54
N PRO A 26 -26.19 -20.50 0.81
CA PRO A 26 -25.44 -20.57 2.06
C PRO A 26 -24.66 -19.28 2.39
N GLU A 27 -24.20 -18.56 1.37
CA GLU A 27 -23.49 -17.27 1.49
C GLU A 27 -24.44 -16.16 1.94
N GLN A 28 -25.66 -16.12 1.40
CA GLN A 28 -26.69 -15.16 1.80
C GLN A 28 -27.13 -15.37 3.26
N VAL A 29 -27.28 -16.64 3.67
CA VAL A 29 -27.58 -16.97 5.07
C VAL A 29 -26.45 -16.50 5.99
N ARG A 30 -25.18 -16.73 5.63
CA ARG A 30 -24.03 -16.22 6.41
C ARG A 30 -24.05 -14.69 6.50
N ALA A 31 -24.30 -14.00 5.39
CA ALA A 31 -24.39 -12.53 5.36
C ALA A 31 -25.50 -11.99 6.27
N TYR A 32 -26.65 -12.67 6.34
CA TYR A 32 -27.75 -12.33 7.25
C TYR A 32 -27.31 -12.40 8.72
N PHE A 33 -26.61 -13.46 9.12
CA PHE A 33 -26.13 -13.59 10.51
C PHE A 33 -25.02 -12.57 10.83
N VAL A 34 -24.15 -12.24 9.87
CA VAL A 34 -23.13 -11.18 10.04
C VAL A 34 -23.78 -9.80 10.21
N GLN A 35 -24.81 -9.50 9.42
CA GLN A 35 -25.52 -8.23 9.51
C GLN A 35 -26.25 -8.07 10.86
N LYS A 36 -26.84 -9.17 11.37
CA LYS A 36 -27.66 -9.15 12.58
C LYS A 36 -26.89 -9.29 13.90
N TYR A 37 -25.81 -10.07 13.90
CA TYR A 37 -25.04 -10.42 15.12
C TYR A 37 -23.58 -9.94 15.08
N GLY A 38 -23.14 -9.31 13.99
CA GLY A 38 -21.78 -8.83 13.81
C GLY A 38 -20.80 -9.92 13.38
N GLN A 39 -19.57 -9.52 13.02
CA GLN A 39 -18.52 -10.42 12.50
C GLN A 39 -18.02 -11.45 13.53
N TRP A 40 -18.35 -11.28 14.82
CA TRP A 40 -17.91 -12.15 15.92
C TRP A 40 -18.68 -13.50 15.99
N ILE A 41 -19.80 -13.65 15.26
CA ILE A 41 -20.56 -14.91 15.20
C ILE A 41 -19.85 -16.00 14.36
N LEU A 42 -18.97 -15.61 13.44
CA LEU A 42 -18.09 -16.55 12.76
C LEU A 42 -16.86 -16.79 13.64
N LEU A 43 -16.82 -17.95 14.31
CA LEU A 43 -15.64 -18.46 15.05
C LEU A 43 -14.38 -18.62 14.17
N SER A 44 -14.46 -18.32 12.87
CA SER A 44 -13.34 -18.32 11.94
C SER A 44 -13.38 -16.98 11.19
N PRO A 45 -12.32 -16.16 11.22
CA PRO A 45 -12.29 -14.92 10.45
C PRO A 45 -12.47 -15.31 8.98
N PRO A 46 -13.59 -14.92 8.34
CA PRO A 46 -13.85 -15.30 6.97
C PRO A 46 -12.76 -14.72 6.08
N LYS A 47 -12.22 -15.55 5.19
CA LYS A 47 -11.13 -15.20 4.26
C LYS A 47 -11.59 -14.23 3.15
N GLU A 48 -12.67 -13.48 3.35
CA GLU A 48 -13.29 -12.64 2.33
C GLU A 48 -13.60 -11.25 2.87
N GLY A 49 -13.22 -10.23 2.10
CA GLY A 49 -13.46 -8.82 2.40
C GLY A 49 -12.34 -8.16 3.22
N PHE A 50 -12.44 -8.22 4.56
CA PHE A 50 -11.56 -7.42 5.44
C PHE A 50 -10.13 -7.97 5.55
N ASN A 51 -9.94 -9.28 5.45
CA ASN A 51 -8.61 -9.90 5.44
C ASN A 51 -7.79 -9.55 4.18
N LEU A 52 -8.46 -9.30 3.05
CA LEU A 52 -7.81 -8.86 1.82
C LEU A 52 -7.27 -7.44 1.93
N LEU A 53 -7.97 -6.53 2.61
CA LEU A 53 -7.47 -5.18 2.86
C LEU A 53 -6.16 -5.21 3.66
N VAL A 54 -6.06 -6.05 4.68
CA VAL A 54 -4.82 -6.21 5.47
C VAL A 54 -3.67 -6.70 4.59
N TRP A 55 -3.95 -7.53 3.59
CA TRP A 55 -2.94 -7.99 2.63
C TRP A 55 -2.68 -7.01 1.48
N VAL A 56 -3.66 -6.21 1.05
CA VAL A 56 -3.52 -5.24 -0.05
C VAL A 56 -2.82 -3.96 0.41
N VAL A 57 -3.04 -3.53 1.66
CA VAL A 57 -2.40 -2.35 2.26
C VAL A 57 -0.87 -2.36 2.13
N PRO A 58 -0.12 -3.43 2.48
CA PRO A 58 1.34 -3.43 2.33
C PRO A 58 1.78 -3.29 0.86
N PHE A 59 1.12 -3.96 -0.09
CA PHE A 59 1.46 -3.80 -1.51
C PHE A 59 1.09 -2.42 -2.06
N ALA A 60 -0.05 -1.86 -1.63
CA ALA A 60 -0.47 -0.51 -2.00
C ALA A 60 0.51 0.55 -1.45
N ALA A 61 0.96 0.39 -0.20
CA ALA A 61 1.96 1.27 0.41
C ALA A 61 3.30 1.20 -0.35
N LEU A 62 3.76 0.00 -0.71
CA LEU A 62 4.97 -0.18 -1.52
C LEU A 62 4.82 0.48 -2.90
N GLY A 63 3.70 0.23 -3.59
CA GLY A 63 3.41 0.84 -4.89
C GLY A 63 3.38 2.38 -4.83
N ALA A 64 2.71 2.95 -3.82
CA ALA A 64 2.66 4.39 -3.62
C ALA A 64 4.04 5.00 -3.37
N GLY A 65 4.89 4.32 -2.58
CA GLY A 65 6.27 4.74 -2.33
C GLY A 65 7.12 4.75 -3.61
N LEU A 66 7.04 3.69 -4.42
CA LEU A 66 7.71 3.60 -5.72
C LEU A 66 7.30 4.73 -6.67
N VAL A 67 6.00 5.00 -6.78
CA VAL A 67 5.47 6.09 -7.61
C VAL A 67 5.99 7.45 -7.11
N LEU A 68 5.98 7.69 -5.80
CA LEU A 68 6.47 8.93 -5.22
C LEU A 68 7.96 9.16 -5.54
N VAL A 69 8.80 8.14 -5.35
CA VAL A 69 10.24 8.18 -5.69
C VAL A 69 10.44 8.46 -7.18
N ALA A 70 9.71 7.75 -8.05
CA ALA A 70 9.80 7.96 -9.50
C ALA A 70 9.40 9.39 -9.91
N VAL A 71 8.36 9.96 -9.31
CA VAL A 71 7.92 11.34 -9.56
C VAL A 71 8.96 12.34 -9.08
N VAL A 72 9.53 12.16 -7.88
CA VAL A 72 10.57 13.04 -7.33
C VAL A 72 11.83 12.99 -8.21
N LEU A 73 12.29 11.80 -8.57
CA LEU A 73 13.44 11.62 -9.45
C LEU A 73 13.20 12.23 -10.84
N ARG A 74 12.03 12.01 -11.43
CA ARG A 74 11.66 12.61 -12.72
C ARG A 74 11.57 14.13 -12.63
N ARG A 75 11.10 14.68 -11.50
CA ARG A 75 11.06 16.13 -11.26
C ARG A 75 12.44 16.73 -11.06
N TRP A 76 13.35 16.02 -10.39
CA TRP A 76 14.75 16.44 -10.25
C TRP A 76 15.54 16.31 -11.55
N SER A 77 15.30 15.26 -12.32
CA SER A 77 15.92 15.05 -13.63
C SER A 77 15.36 16.00 -14.70
N ARG A 78 14.17 16.56 -14.48
CA ARG A 78 13.61 17.68 -15.25
C ARG A 78 14.08 19.05 -14.80
N ARG A 79 14.97 19.18 -13.81
CA ARG A 79 15.78 20.39 -13.71
C ARG A 79 16.59 20.47 -14.99
N PRO A 80 16.46 21.55 -15.79
CA PRO A 80 17.21 21.68 -17.03
C PRO A 80 18.69 21.48 -16.74
N THR A 81 19.32 20.65 -17.56
CA THR A 81 20.76 20.51 -17.70
C THR A 81 21.46 21.85 -17.51
N ALA A 82 22.44 21.84 -16.60
CA ALA A 82 23.54 22.78 -16.47
C ALA A 82 23.14 24.25 -16.22
N ALA A 83 23.50 24.74 -15.03
CA ALA A 83 23.99 26.11 -14.96
C ALA A 83 25.04 26.28 -16.09
N PRO A 84 24.99 27.34 -16.91
CA PRO A 84 25.99 27.54 -17.94
C PRO A 84 27.36 27.49 -17.25
N SER A 85 28.16 26.49 -17.60
CA SER A 85 29.57 26.54 -17.28
C SER A 85 30.08 27.76 -18.03
N THR A 86 30.30 28.86 -17.29
CA THR A 86 30.92 30.05 -17.84
C THR A 86 32.16 29.58 -18.59
N PRO A 87 32.28 29.80 -19.90
CA PRO A 87 33.47 29.42 -20.63
C PRO A 87 34.65 30.06 -19.90
N VAL A 88 35.55 29.25 -19.37
CA VAL A 88 36.74 29.77 -18.68
C VAL A 88 37.45 30.70 -19.66
N ASP A 89 37.48 31.98 -19.31
CA ASP A 89 38.04 33.05 -20.14
C ASP A 89 39.44 32.66 -20.64
N PRO A 90 39.74 32.77 -21.94
CA PRO A 90 41.02 32.36 -22.49
C PRO A 90 42.21 33.02 -21.78
N ALA A 91 42.08 34.26 -21.28
CA ALA A 91 43.15 34.92 -20.53
C ALA A 91 43.41 34.26 -19.16
N MET A 92 42.39 33.69 -18.51
CA MET A 92 42.56 32.90 -17.28
C MET A 92 43.33 31.61 -17.55
N ARG A 93 43.08 30.96 -18.68
CA ARG A 93 43.79 29.72 -19.08
C ARG A 93 45.27 29.99 -19.35
N GLU A 94 45.59 31.13 -19.96
CA GLU A 94 46.97 31.54 -20.20
C GLU A 94 47.73 31.86 -18.90
N ARG A 95 47.06 32.49 -17.93
CA ARG A 95 47.65 32.75 -16.60
C ARG A 95 48.02 31.46 -15.88
N ILE A 96 47.09 30.49 -15.81
CA ILE A 96 47.32 29.19 -15.17
C ILE A 96 48.45 28.42 -15.88
N ARG A 97 48.47 28.44 -17.22
CA ARG A 97 49.55 27.81 -18.00
C ARG A 97 50.91 28.44 -17.70
N ARG A 98 50.97 29.76 -17.59
CA ARG A 98 52.20 30.51 -17.26
C ARG A 98 52.71 30.15 -15.85
N GLU A 99 51.80 30.06 -14.87
CA GLU A 99 52.14 29.64 -13.51
C GLU A 99 52.64 28.18 -13.45
N MET A 100 51.99 27.26 -14.16
CA MET A 100 52.44 25.85 -14.21
C MET A 100 53.76 25.68 -14.96
N SER A 101 54.04 26.49 -15.98
CA SER A 101 55.35 26.51 -16.66
C SER A 101 56.45 27.22 -15.87
N GLY A 102 56.09 27.95 -14.81
CA GLY A 102 57.00 28.72 -13.96
C GLY A 102 57.23 28.14 -12.55
N GLY A 103 56.64 26.99 -12.21
CA GLY A 103 56.79 26.34 -10.91
C GLY A 103 58.21 25.77 -10.66
N PRO A 104 58.68 25.76 -9.41
CA PRO A 104 60.09 25.85 -9.05
C PRO A 104 60.89 24.61 -9.48
N ARG A 105 62.02 24.85 -10.15
CA ARG A 105 63.03 23.81 -10.39
C ARG A 105 63.58 23.35 -9.03
N PRO A 106 63.80 22.04 -8.82
CA PRO A 106 64.34 21.48 -7.58
C PRO A 106 65.72 22.04 -7.24
#